data_AF-A0A6A6DYF8-F1
#
_entry.id   AF-A0A6A6DYF8-F1
#
_cell.length_a   1.000
_cell.length_b   1.000
_cell.length_c   1.000
_cell.angle_alpha   90.00
_cell.angle_beta   90.00
_cell.angle_gamma   90.00
#
_symmetry.space_group_name_H-M   'P 1'
#
loop_
_entity.id
_entity.type
_entity.pdbx_description
1 polymer ?
#
loop_
_entity_poly.entity_id
_entity_poly.type
_entity_poly.pdbx_seq_one_letter_code
_entity_poly.pdbx_strand_id
1 'polypeptide(L)'
;MAWITALFTIGIALGSGLAYLVNVVYQHRSKVDQLRKQRIAMPKELSWFTGHLLVLQKYVSQLPPDANVSWAMTELTKEYPDTKVFPLDVCPIYSALLKYYGHVMQSYIRKELDQRFVELKEEKLSGAKPPSSRAKSVIALAIEAYLNENQSGNINATTKAGRIFCKTCKLPNPSIPLSGQRHNLLQHRLRLPSPL
;
A
#
# COMPACT_ATOMS: atom_id res chain seq x y z
N MET A 1 45.84 -40.01 8.21
CA MET A 1 45.36 -39.19 9.35
C MET A 1 44.91 -37.79 8.94
N ALA A 2 45.71 -37.01 8.17
CA ALA A 2 45.37 -35.62 7.78
C ALA A 2 44.06 -35.45 6.97
N TRP A 3 43.68 -36.45 6.16
CA TRP A 3 42.44 -36.40 5.37
C TRP A 3 41.16 -36.47 6.22
N ILE A 4 41.20 -37.22 7.32
CA ILE A 4 40.05 -37.36 8.22
C ILE A 4 39.79 -36.02 8.91
N THR A 5 40.84 -35.36 9.40
CA THR A 5 40.73 -34.04 10.02
C THR A 5 40.20 -32.98 9.04
N ALA A 6 40.60 -33.04 7.76
CA ALA A 6 40.10 -32.14 6.72
C ALA A 6 38.60 -32.33 6.42
N LEU A 7 38.11 -33.57 6.39
CA LEU A 7 36.69 -33.84 6.19
C LEU A 7 35.85 -33.38 7.39
N PHE A 8 36.35 -33.58 8.61
CA PHE A 8 35.67 -33.10 9.82
C PHE A 8 35.59 -31.56 9.86
N THR A 9 36.67 -30.84 9.52
CA THR A 9 36.63 -29.37 9.53
C THR A 9 35.67 -28.80 8.49
N ILE A 10 35.64 -29.37 7.28
CA ILE A 10 34.66 -28.99 6.24
C ILE A 10 33.23 -29.30 6.71
N GLY A 11 33.02 -30.48 7.30
CA GLY A 11 31.71 -30.87 7.84
C GLY A 11 31.20 -29.93 8.92
N ILE A 12 32.07 -29.52 9.86
CA ILE A 12 31.73 -28.55 10.91
C ILE A 12 31.43 -27.18 10.31
N ALA A 13 32.23 -26.72 9.34
CA ALA A 13 32.02 -25.44 8.67
C ALA A 13 30.66 -25.40 7.93
N LEU A 14 30.36 -26.45 7.16
CA LEU A 14 29.07 -26.56 6.45
C LEU A 14 27.89 -26.72 7.42
N GLY A 15 28.05 -27.55 8.45
CA GLY A 15 27.02 -27.77 9.47
C GLY A 15 26.68 -26.49 10.23
N SER A 16 27.68 -25.71 10.64
CA SER A 16 27.47 -24.43 11.32
C SER A 16 26.82 -23.38 10.41
N GLY A 17 27.23 -23.30 9.14
CA GLY A 17 26.58 -22.44 8.15
C GLY A 17 25.10 -22.80 7.94
N LEU A 18 24.78 -24.09 7.81
CA LEU A 18 23.40 -24.56 7.64
C LEU A 18 22.56 -24.28 8.90
N ALA A 19 23.11 -24.54 10.08
CA ALA A 19 22.43 -24.28 11.36
C ALA A 19 22.12 -22.77 11.53
N TYR A 20 23.06 -21.90 11.15
CA TYR A 20 22.84 -20.46 11.16
C TYR A 20 21.71 -20.03 10.21
N LEU A 21 21.70 -20.54 8.97
CA LEU A 21 20.64 -20.24 8.00
C LEU A 21 19.27 -20.70 8.51
N VAL A 22 19.17 -21.91 9.06
CA VAL A 22 17.91 -22.41 9.64
C VAL A 22 17.44 -21.53 10.80
N ASN A 23 18.36 -21.10 11.68
CA ASN A 23 18.03 -20.23 12.81
C ASN A 23 17.53 -18.84 12.34
N VAL A 24 18.19 -18.24 11.35
CA VAL A 24 17.77 -16.94 10.78
C VAL A 24 16.38 -17.05 10.14
N VAL A 25 16.15 -18.09 9.33
CA VAL A 25 14.84 -18.35 8.71
C VAL A 25 13.78 -18.57 9.79
N TYR A 26 14.09 -19.34 10.84
CA TYR A 26 13.18 -19.61 11.95
C TYR A 26 12.80 -18.34 12.71
N GLN A 27 13.77 -17.47 13.04
CA GLN A 27 13.49 -16.21 13.72
C GLN A 27 12.60 -15.29 12.89
N HIS A 28 12.81 -15.24 11.57
CA HIS A 28 11.96 -14.45 10.67
C HIS A 28 10.54 -15.02 10.62
N ARG A 29 10.41 -16.34 10.48
CA ARG A 29 9.13 -17.05 10.40
C ARG A 29 8.31 -16.96 11.68
N SER A 30 8.95 -17.05 12.84
CA SER A 30 8.29 -16.92 14.15
C SER A 30 7.57 -15.57 14.30
N LYS A 31 8.16 -14.47 13.81
CA LYS A 31 7.51 -13.14 13.82
C LYS A 31 6.27 -13.11 12.93
N VAL A 32 6.33 -13.72 11.76
CA VAL A 32 5.18 -13.77 10.84
C VAL A 32 4.03 -14.58 11.44
N ASP A 33 4.32 -15.71 12.10
CA ASP A 33 3.30 -16.49 12.79
C ASP A 33 2.68 -15.74 13.97
N GLN A 34 3.45 -14.89 14.66
CA GLN A 34 2.89 -13.97 15.66
C GLN A 34 1.92 -12.97 15.03
N LEU A 35 2.24 -12.42 13.86
CA LEU A 35 1.33 -11.53 13.12
C LEU A 35 0.06 -12.25 12.66
N ARG A 36 0.15 -13.54 12.31
CA ARG A 36 -1.04 -14.35 11.98
C ARG A 36 -1.98 -14.51 13.19
N LYS A 37 -1.43 -14.66 14.40
CA LYS A 37 -2.22 -14.72 15.64
C LYS A 37 -2.99 -13.42 15.91
N GLN A 38 -2.51 -12.29 15.39
CA GLN A 38 -3.19 -10.98 15.52
C GLN A 38 -4.37 -10.80 14.55
N ARG A 39 -4.86 -11.88 13.92
CA ARG A 39 -5.97 -11.88 12.94
C ARG A 39 -5.76 -11.00 11.70
N ILE A 40 -4.51 -10.74 11.32
CA ILE A 40 -4.24 -10.17 10.00
C ILE A 40 -4.50 -11.27 8.97
N ALA A 41 -5.47 -11.05 8.08
CA ALA A 41 -5.82 -12.02 7.07
C ALA A 41 -4.62 -12.27 6.14
N MET A 42 -4.21 -13.53 6.05
CA MET A 42 -3.14 -13.98 5.16
C MET A 42 -3.68 -15.09 4.24
N PRO A 43 -3.22 -15.16 2.98
CA PRO A 43 -3.59 -16.23 2.07
C PRO A 43 -3.14 -17.60 2.59
N LYS A 44 -3.93 -18.63 2.27
CA LYS A 44 -3.76 -19.99 2.80
C LYS A 44 -2.56 -20.73 2.20
N GLU A 45 -2.06 -20.30 1.04
CA GLU A 45 -1.02 -21.00 0.25
C GLU A 45 0.42 -20.73 0.71
N LEU A 46 0.62 -20.48 2.01
CA LEU A 46 1.93 -20.14 2.56
C LEU A 46 2.82 -21.38 2.68
N SER A 47 3.89 -21.42 1.89
CA SER A 47 4.95 -22.40 2.06
C SER A 47 5.84 -22.03 3.25
N TRP A 48 6.20 -23.01 4.08
CA TRP A 48 7.03 -22.78 5.27
C TRP A 48 8.45 -22.28 4.92
N PHE A 49 8.99 -22.72 3.79
CA PHE A 49 10.35 -22.37 3.37
C PHE A 49 10.40 -21.04 2.61
N THR A 50 9.61 -20.90 1.54
CA THR A 50 9.65 -19.75 0.60
C THR A 50 8.60 -18.67 0.88
N GLY A 51 7.65 -18.89 1.80
CA GLY A 51 6.69 -17.87 2.22
C GLY A 51 5.70 -17.51 1.12
N HIS A 52 5.44 -16.21 0.94
CA HIS A 52 4.55 -15.70 -0.11
C HIS A 52 5.22 -15.60 -1.48
N LEU A 53 6.54 -15.82 -1.56
CA LEU A 53 7.28 -15.65 -2.80
C LEU A 53 6.74 -16.57 -3.92
N LEU A 54 6.34 -17.79 -3.57
CA LEU A 54 5.79 -18.76 -4.52
C LEU A 54 4.43 -18.33 -5.08
N VAL A 55 3.57 -17.80 -4.21
CA VAL A 55 2.28 -17.22 -4.59
C VAL A 55 2.55 -16.05 -5.53
N LEU A 56 3.45 -15.14 -5.14
CA LEU A 56 3.83 -13.98 -5.96
C LEU A 56 4.40 -14.41 -7.33
N GLN A 57 5.22 -15.45 -7.37
CA GLN A 57 5.77 -15.99 -8.61
C GLN A 57 4.68 -16.46 -9.58
N LYS A 58 3.59 -17.07 -9.06
CA LYS A 58 2.44 -17.49 -9.89
C LYS A 58 1.70 -16.31 -10.52
N TYR A 59 1.66 -15.15 -9.86
CA TYR A 59 1.10 -13.92 -10.45
C TYR A 59 2.10 -13.24 -11.37
N VAL A 60 3.39 -13.20 -11.01
CA VAL A 60 4.45 -12.59 -11.83
C VAL A 60 4.67 -13.36 -13.13
N SER A 61 4.53 -14.68 -13.15
CA SER A 61 4.65 -15.48 -14.36
C SER A 61 3.49 -15.31 -15.34
N GLN A 62 2.33 -14.83 -14.87
CA GLN A 62 1.19 -14.49 -15.73
C GLN A 62 1.30 -13.09 -16.32
N LEU A 63 2.15 -12.24 -15.74
CA LEU A 63 2.36 -10.89 -16.22
C LEU A 63 3.31 -10.88 -17.43
N PRO A 64 3.09 -9.98 -18.39
CA PRO A 64 4.07 -9.79 -19.45
C PRO A 64 5.40 -9.30 -18.83
N PRO A 65 6.55 -9.62 -19.44
CA PRO A 65 7.86 -9.39 -18.84
C PRO A 65 8.19 -7.91 -18.56
N ASP A 66 7.42 -6.98 -19.11
CA ASP A 66 7.52 -5.54 -18.94
C ASP A 66 6.54 -4.98 -17.88
N ALA A 67 5.64 -5.79 -17.33
CA ALA A 67 4.69 -5.32 -16.33
C ALA A 67 5.33 -5.14 -14.96
N ASN A 68 5.02 -3.99 -14.36
CA ASN A 68 5.47 -3.64 -13.02
C ASN A 68 4.78 -4.54 -11.96
N VAL A 69 5.55 -4.98 -10.96
CA VAL A 69 5.10 -5.71 -9.76
C VAL A 69 3.92 -5.02 -9.05
N SER A 70 3.75 -3.70 -9.22
CA SER A 70 2.56 -2.99 -8.73
C SER A 70 1.24 -3.57 -9.25
N TRP A 71 1.20 -4.04 -10.50
CA TRP A 71 0.01 -4.63 -11.11
C TRP A 71 -0.36 -5.96 -10.45
N ALA A 72 0.62 -6.84 -10.22
CA ALA A 72 0.41 -8.09 -9.48
C ALA A 72 -0.23 -7.85 -8.11
N MET A 73 0.23 -6.80 -7.40
CA MET A 73 -0.32 -6.47 -6.09
C MET A 73 -1.76 -5.94 -6.18
N THR A 74 -2.11 -5.21 -7.24
CA THR A 74 -3.49 -4.79 -7.49
C THR A 74 -4.40 -5.99 -7.76
N GLU A 75 -3.94 -6.95 -8.56
CA GLU A 75 -4.65 -8.22 -8.82
C GLU A 75 -4.91 -8.97 -7.51
N LEU A 76 -3.86 -9.17 -6.71
CA LEU A 76 -3.91 -9.85 -5.41
C LEU A 76 -4.88 -9.16 -4.43
N THR A 77 -4.93 -7.82 -4.47
CA THR A 77 -5.84 -7.05 -3.60
C THR A 77 -7.30 -7.21 -4.00
N LYS A 78 -7.60 -7.33 -5.30
CA LYS A 78 -8.98 -7.56 -5.77
C LYS A 78 -9.53 -8.89 -5.28
N GLU A 79 -8.68 -9.90 -5.11
CA GLU A 79 -9.05 -11.24 -4.63
C GLU A 79 -9.37 -11.26 -3.12
N TYR A 80 -8.85 -10.29 -2.37
CA TYR A 80 -9.05 -10.15 -0.92
C TYR A 80 -9.50 -8.73 -0.54
N PRO A 81 -10.69 -8.28 -0.98
CA PRO A 81 -11.12 -6.89 -0.86
C PRO A 81 -11.29 -6.42 0.60
N ASP A 82 -11.56 -7.36 1.51
CA ASP A 82 -11.80 -7.06 2.94
C ASP A 82 -10.51 -6.74 3.70
N THR A 83 -9.35 -7.10 3.16
CA THR A 83 -8.07 -6.98 3.85
C THR A 83 -7.32 -5.77 3.32
N LYS A 84 -7.44 -4.64 4.02
CA LYS A 84 -6.87 -3.35 3.57
C LYS A 84 -5.34 -3.27 3.67
N VAL A 85 -4.73 -4.22 4.39
CA VAL A 85 -3.29 -4.25 4.69
C VAL A 85 -2.79 -5.67 4.57
N PHE A 86 -1.87 -5.91 3.64
CA PHE A 86 -1.25 -7.22 3.48
C PHE A 86 0.21 -7.19 3.92
N PRO A 87 0.58 -7.97 4.94
CA PRO A 87 1.97 -8.30 5.19
C PRO A 87 2.44 -9.23 4.08
N LEU A 88 3.29 -8.72 3.18
CA LEU A 88 3.92 -9.53 2.15
C LEU A 88 5.29 -9.99 2.67
N ASP A 89 5.42 -11.29 2.90
CA ASP A 89 6.68 -11.89 3.33
C ASP A 89 7.49 -12.36 2.11
N VAL A 90 8.59 -11.65 1.84
CA VAL A 90 9.50 -11.87 0.69
C VAL A 90 10.83 -12.49 1.14
N CYS A 91 10.84 -13.18 2.29
CA CYS A 91 11.98 -13.95 2.78
C CYS A 91 12.48 -14.93 1.69
N PRO A 92 13.80 -15.07 1.46
CA PRO A 92 14.92 -14.54 2.25
C PRO A 92 15.44 -13.16 1.82
N ILE A 93 14.85 -12.53 0.80
CA ILE A 93 15.42 -11.33 0.17
C ILE A 93 15.17 -10.08 1.02
N TYR A 94 13.96 -9.95 1.57
CA TYR A 94 13.57 -8.80 2.39
C TYR A 94 12.76 -9.23 3.60
N SER A 95 12.78 -8.39 4.64
CA SER A 95 11.87 -8.54 5.79
C SER A 95 10.42 -8.35 5.36
N ALA A 96 9.49 -8.88 6.13
CA ALA A 96 8.06 -8.75 5.85
C ALA A 96 7.66 -7.27 5.64
N LEU A 97 7.21 -6.94 4.43
CA LEU A 97 6.80 -5.60 4.06
C LEU A 97 5.30 -5.47 4.25
N LEU A 98 4.89 -4.47 5.02
CA LEU A 98 3.49 -4.15 5.20
C LEU A 98 3.04 -3.25 4.05
N LYS A 99 2.31 -3.81 3.08
CA LYS A 99 1.84 -3.05 1.92
C LYS A 99 0.42 -2.56 2.17
N TYR A 100 0.24 -1.25 2.09
CA TYR A 100 -1.04 -0.58 2.23
C TYR A 100 -1.55 -0.17 0.85
N TYR A 101 -2.84 -0.45 0.56
CA TYR A 101 -3.41 -0.05 -0.71
C TYR A 101 -3.74 1.45 -0.70
N GLY A 102 -2.89 2.24 -1.37
CA GLY A 102 -2.93 3.69 -1.35
C GLY A 102 -4.27 4.28 -1.75
N HIS A 103 -4.99 3.69 -2.72
CA HIS A 103 -6.26 4.25 -3.19
C HIS A 103 -7.38 4.18 -2.13
N VAL A 104 -7.57 3.01 -1.50
CA VAL A 104 -8.60 2.84 -0.47
C VAL A 104 -8.24 3.68 0.75
N MET A 105 -6.99 3.63 1.18
CA MET A 105 -6.52 4.40 2.33
C MET A 105 -6.62 5.91 2.05
N GLN A 106 -6.24 6.40 0.87
CA GLN A 106 -6.40 7.80 0.49
C GLN A 106 -7.86 8.21 0.45
N SER A 107 -8.77 7.35 -0.04
CA SER A 107 -10.20 7.67 -0.03
C SER A 107 -10.75 7.81 1.38
N TYR A 108 -10.30 6.95 2.31
CA TYR A 108 -10.69 7.01 3.71
C TYR A 108 -10.11 8.25 4.41
N ILE A 109 -8.80 8.49 4.25
CA ILE A 109 -8.11 9.67 4.79
C ILE A 109 -8.75 10.95 4.26
N ARG A 110 -9.08 11.03 2.96
CA ARG A 110 -9.76 12.19 2.38
C ARG A 110 -11.15 12.40 2.99
N LYS A 111 -11.95 11.35 3.12
CA LYS A 111 -13.29 11.44 3.73
C LYS A 111 -13.22 11.95 5.17
N GLU A 112 -12.34 11.38 5.98
CA GLU A 112 -12.14 11.81 7.37
C GLU A 112 -11.59 13.24 7.45
N LEU A 113 -10.67 13.62 6.56
CA LEU A 113 -10.15 14.99 6.47
C LEU A 113 -11.23 16.00 6.09
N ASP A 114 -12.03 15.71 5.06
CA ASP A 114 -13.11 16.56 4.59
C ASP A 114 -14.18 16.71 5.67
N GLN A 115 -14.54 15.62 6.35
CA GLN A 115 -15.47 15.64 7.47
C GLN A 115 -14.96 16.55 8.61
N ARG A 116 -13.72 16.38 9.05
CA ARG A 116 -13.12 17.22 10.12
C ARG A 116 -13.03 18.69 9.72
N PHE A 117 -12.82 18.96 8.43
CA PHE A 117 -12.80 20.32 7.92
C PHE A 117 -14.19 20.98 8.01
N VAL A 118 -15.26 20.25 7.69
CA VAL A 118 -16.64 20.73 7.83
C VAL A 118 -16.98 20.98 9.31
N GLU A 119 -16.69 20.02 10.19
CA GLU A 119 -16.92 20.14 11.64
C GLU A 119 -16.23 21.39 12.23
N LEU A 120 -14.95 21.61 11.90
CA LEU A 120 -14.20 22.78 12.36
C LEU A 120 -14.71 24.10 11.78
N LYS A 121 -15.21 24.08 10.54
CA LYS A 121 -15.80 25.26 9.90
C LYS A 121 -17.11 25.64 10.58
N GLU A 122 -17.96 24.67 10.91
CA GLU A 122 -19.22 24.88 11.63
C GLU A 122 -18.99 25.35 13.07
N GLU A 123 -18.01 24.77 13.78
CA GLU A 123 -17.64 25.21 15.13
C GLU A 123 -17.21 26.69 15.13
N LYS A 124 -16.35 27.10 14.18
CA LYS A 124 -15.95 28.51 14.03
C LYS A 124 -17.13 29.44 13.71
N LEU A 125 -18.06 29.02 12.86
CA LEU A 125 -19.22 29.83 12.48
C LEU A 125 -20.23 29.97 13.62
N SER A 126 -20.35 28.97 14.49
CA SER A 126 -21.24 28.99 15.66
C SER A 126 -20.80 29.96 16.76
N GLY A 127 -19.58 30.52 16.67
CA GLY A 127 -19.01 31.41 17.69
C GLY A 127 -18.76 30.74 19.04
N ALA A 128 -18.96 29.41 19.13
CA ALA A 128 -18.71 28.66 20.34
C ALA A 128 -17.21 28.59 20.63
N LYS A 129 -16.81 29.03 21.82
CA LYS A 129 -15.43 28.96 22.28
C LYS A 129 -15.07 27.48 22.47
N PRO A 130 -14.02 26.93 21.80
CA PRO A 130 -13.66 25.53 21.95
C PRO A 130 -13.28 25.23 23.40
N PRO A 131 -13.60 24.03 23.92
CA PRO A 131 -13.16 23.63 25.25
C PRO A 131 -11.63 23.59 25.30
N SER A 132 -11.02 24.45 26.13
CA SER A 132 -9.60 24.78 26.10
C SER A 132 -8.64 23.66 26.53
N SER A 133 -9.13 22.45 26.80
CA SER A 133 -8.33 21.33 27.33
C SER A 133 -8.26 20.10 26.41
N ARG A 134 -8.97 20.08 25.26
CA ARG A 134 -8.88 18.93 24.35
C ARG A 134 -7.61 19.06 23.50
N ALA A 135 -6.68 18.12 23.65
CA ALA A 135 -5.49 18.03 22.82
C ALA A 135 -5.90 18.04 21.34
N LYS A 136 -5.52 19.10 20.62
CA LYS A 136 -5.84 19.25 19.19
C LYS A 136 -4.93 18.32 18.39
N SER A 137 -5.52 17.57 17.46
CA SER A 137 -4.74 16.82 16.48
C SER A 137 -3.86 17.79 15.67
N VAL A 138 -2.67 17.34 15.27
CA VAL A 138 -1.77 18.11 14.39
C VAL A 138 -2.49 18.55 13.11
N ILE A 139 -3.41 17.72 12.61
CA ILE A 139 -4.25 18.04 11.45
C ILE A 139 -5.18 19.22 11.76
N ALA A 140 -5.79 19.25 12.94
CA ALA A 140 -6.68 20.33 13.36
C ALA A 140 -5.91 21.65 13.49
N LEU A 141 -4.71 21.62 14.09
CA LEU A 141 -3.82 22.79 14.16
C LEU A 141 -3.46 23.33 12.77
N ALA A 142 -3.16 22.44 11.82
CA ALA A 142 -2.86 22.83 10.44
C ALA A 142 -4.09 23.46 9.74
N ILE A 143 -5.29 22.92 9.96
CA ILE A 143 -6.54 23.47 9.42
C ILE A 143 -6.83 24.84 10.04
N GLU A 144 -6.67 25.00 11.35
CA GLU A 144 -6.86 26.28 12.04
C GLU A 144 -5.91 27.36 11.51
N ALA A 145 -4.62 27.01 11.36
CA ALA A 145 -3.62 27.90 10.77
C ALA A 145 -4.01 28.31 9.34
N TYR A 146 -4.43 27.34 8.51
CA TYR A 146 -4.89 27.59 7.14
C TYR A 146 -6.12 28.51 7.09
N LEU A 147 -7.11 28.29 7.98
CA LEU A 147 -8.31 29.12 8.04
C LEU A 147 -8.01 30.54 8.52
N ASN A 148 -7.11 30.72 9.48
CA ASN A 148 -6.68 32.04 9.96
C ASN A 148 -5.94 32.82 8.86
N GLU A 149 -5.13 32.14 8.05
CA GLU A 149 -4.40 32.76 6.94
C GLU A 149 -5.31 33.20 5.78
N ASN A 150 -6.42 32.47 5.54
CA ASN A 150 -7.31 32.72 4.40
C ASN A 150 -8.59 33.51 4.74
N GLN A 151 -8.76 34.01 5.97
CA GLN A 151 -9.93 34.80 6.37
C GLN A 151 -10.08 36.15 5.64
N SER A 152 -9.05 36.64 4.95
CA SER A 152 -9.05 37.94 4.24
C SER A 152 -9.38 37.86 2.74
N GLY A 153 -9.57 36.68 2.16
CA GLY A 153 -9.73 36.50 0.70
C GLY A 153 -10.88 35.57 0.31
N ASN A 154 -11.86 36.13 -0.41
CA ASN A 154 -13.03 35.53 -1.08
C ASN A 154 -13.08 33.98 -1.19
N ILE A 155 -14.13 33.38 -0.64
CA ILE A 155 -14.29 31.95 -0.34
C ILE A 155 -14.76 31.16 -1.58
N ASN A 156 -13.87 30.96 -2.55
CA ASN A 156 -14.03 29.94 -3.60
C ASN A 156 -13.01 28.78 -3.43
N ALA A 157 -12.62 28.50 -2.17
CA ALA A 157 -11.37 27.84 -1.80
C ALA A 157 -11.39 26.29 -1.69
N THR A 158 -12.52 25.63 -1.95
CA THR A 158 -12.62 24.15 -1.87
C THR A 158 -11.66 23.44 -2.84
N THR A 159 -11.28 24.07 -3.96
CA THR A 159 -10.35 23.51 -4.96
C THR A 159 -8.86 23.78 -4.68
N LYS A 160 -8.52 24.53 -3.61
CA LYS A 160 -7.14 24.95 -3.31
C LYS A 160 -6.52 24.20 -2.12
N ALA A 161 -7.31 23.85 -1.09
CA ALA A 161 -6.81 23.13 0.09
C ALA A 161 -6.24 21.73 -0.25
N GLY A 162 -6.93 20.97 -1.12
CA GLY A 162 -6.43 19.67 -1.60
C GLY A 162 -5.10 19.76 -2.38
N ARG A 163 -4.82 20.91 -3.02
CA ARG A 163 -3.54 21.17 -3.73
C ARG A 163 -2.39 21.52 -2.78
N ILE A 164 -2.66 22.15 -1.65
CA ILE A 164 -1.64 22.56 -0.69
C ILE A 164 -1.15 21.35 0.12
N PHE A 165 -2.07 20.48 0.56
CA PHE A 165 -1.70 19.25 1.26
C PHE A 165 -0.88 18.28 0.38
N CYS A 166 -1.14 18.29 -0.94
CA CYS A 166 -0.39 17.48 -1.90
C CYS A 166 1.03 18.05 -2.18
N LYS A 167 1.26 19.34 -1.90
CA LYS A 167 2.57 20.00 -2.09
C LYS A 167 3.49 19.88 -0.87
N THR A 168 2.95 19.87 0.34
CA THR A 168 3.74 19.80 1.58
C THR A 168 3.99 18.37 2.05
N CYS A 169 3.10 17.42 1.76
CA CYS A 169 3.43 16.01 1.81
C CYS A 169 4.20 15.68 0.54
N LYS A 170 5.53 15.57 0.63
CA LYS A 170 6.42 15.07 -0.42
C LYS A 170 6.17 13.56 -0.66
N LEU A 171 4.92 13.19 -0.93
CA LEU A 171 4.57 11.91 -1.51
C LEU A 171 5.12 11.93 -2.95
N PRO A 172 5.84 10.88 -3.40
CA PRO A 172 6.31 10.81 -4.77
C PRO A 172 5.11 10.99 -5.69
N ASN A 173 5.18 12.02 -6.51
CA ASN A 173 4.21 12.42 -7.50
C ASN A 173 3.76 11.19 -8.32
N PRO A 174 2.49 10.76 -8.28
CA PRO A 174 1.96 9.86 -9.29
C PRO A 174 1.62 10.70 -10.53
N SER A 175 2.63 11.33 -11.13
CA SER A 175 2.57 11.80 -12.50
C SER A 175 2.75 10.59 -13.41
N ILE A 176 1.75 9.69 -13.37
CA ILE A 176 1.42 8.90 -14.55
C ILE A 176 0.47 9.81 -15.34
N PRO A 177 0.86 10.30 -16.51
CA PRO A 177 -0.07 10.99 -17.37
C PRO A 177 -1.14 9.97 -17.80
N LEU A 178 -2.38 10.22 -17.41
CA LEU A 178 -3.54 9.68 -18.10
C LEU A 178 -3.63 10.35 -19.48
N SER A 179 -2.70 9.99 -20.36
CA SER A 179 -2.89 9.96 -21.81
C SER A 179 -3.62 8.64 -22.08
N GLY A 180 -4.89 8.61 -22.47
CA GLY A 180 -5.33 9.19 -23.73
C GLY A 180 -5.51 8.06 -24.74
N GLN A 181 -6.53 7.21 -24.58
CA GLN A 181 -7.10 6.48 -25.71
C GLN A 181 -8.58 6.19 -25.47
N ARG A 182 -9.38 7.24 -25.73
CA ARG A 182 -10.74 7.08 -26.27
C ARG A 182 -10.62 6.24 -27.54
N HIS A 183 -11.20 5.06 -27.56
CA HIS A 183 -11.60 4.40 -28.81
C HIS A 183 -13.12 4.37 -28.85
N ASN A 184 -13.67 5.49 -29.30
CA ASN A 184 -14.97 5.58 -29.96
C ASN A 184 -14.65 5.91 -31.42
N LEU A 185 -14.59 4.89 -32.28
CA LEU A 185 -14.82 4.96 -33.73
C LEU A 185 -14.60 3.58 -34.36
N LEU A 186 -15.68 2.80 -34.46
CA LEU A 186 -16.04 2.00 -35.63
C LEU A 186 -17.44 1.40 -35.45
N GLN A 187 -18.43 2.29 -35.24
CA GLN A 187 -19.76 2.04 -35.80
C GLN A 187 -19.79 2.70 -37.18
N HIS A 188 -19.39 1.97 -38.21
CA HIS A 188 -19.87 2.16 -39.59
C HIS A 188 -19.36 1.01 -40.47
N ARG A 189 -20.28 0.49 -41.29
CA ARG A 189 -20.16 -0.63 -42.26
C ARG A 189 -20.30 -2.04 -41.69
N LEU A 190 -21.54 -2.53 -41.66
CA LEU A 190 -21.96 -3.72 -42.42
C LEU A 190 -23.47 -3.55 -42.76
N ARG A 191 -23.77 -2.85 -43.86
CA ARG A 191 -25.01 -3.07 -44.62
C ARG A 191 -24.67 -4.16 -45.64
N LEU A 192 -25.18 -5.36 -45.44
CA LEU A 192 -25.32 -6.35 -46.51
C LEU A 192 -26.63 -6.05 -47.25
N PRO A 193 -26.66 -6.07 -48.59
CA PRO A 193 -27.89 -6.03 -49.35
C PRO A 193 -28.59 -7.40 -49.34
N SER A 194 -29.91 -7.37 -49.22
CA SER A 194 -30.82 -8.50 -49.43
C SER A 194 -30.71 -9.03 -50.87
N PRO A 195 -30.77 -10.34 -51.10
CA PRO A 195 -31.08 -10.86 -52.43
C PRO A 195 -32.60 -10.84 -52.68
N LEU A 196 -32.95 -10.58 -53.93
CA LEU A 196 -34.26 -10.83 -54.55
C LEU A 196 -34.64 -12.31 -54.50
#